data_AF-A0AA40G5P6-F1
#
_entry.id   AF-A0AA40G5P6-F1
#
_cell.length_a   1.000
_cell.length_b   1.000
_cell.length_c   1.000
_cell.angle_alpha   90.00
_cell.angle_beta   90.00
_cell.angle_gamma   90.00
#
_symmetry.space_group_name_H-M   'P 1'
#
loop_
_entity.id
_entity.type
_entity.pdbx_description
1 polymer ?
#
loop_
_entity_poly.entity_id
_entity_poly.type
_entity_poly.pdbx_seq_one_letter_code
_entity_poly.pdbx_strand_id
1 'polypeptide(L)' 'MVKQKDRLAALAHFKSNHAKILIATDVAARGLDIPTVELVINHIVPNVPKEYIHRVGRNS' A
#
# COMPACT_ATOMS: atom_id res chain seq x y z
N MET A 1 2.46 17.04 -3.59
CA MET A 1 2.68 16.03 -2.53
C MET A 1 1.36 15.79 -1.82
N VAL A 2 0.93 14.53 -1.68
CA VAL A 2 -0.33 14.21 -0.98
C VAL A 2 -0.17 14.54 0.51
N LYS A 3 -1.13 15.24 1.12
CA LYS A 3 -1.04 15.61 2.54
C LYS A 3 -1.24 14.37 3.41
N GLN A 4 -0.63 14.34 4.60
CA GLN A 4 -0.75 13.19 5.50
C GLN A 4 -2.21 12.85 5.85
N LYS A 5 -3.06 13.87 6.02
CA LYS A 5 -4.50 13.68 6.26
C LYS A 5 -5.19 12.90 5.12
N ASP A 6 -4.80 13.16 3.88
CA ASP A 6 -5.42 12.55 2.70
C ASP A 6 -4.94 11.09 2.56
N ARG A 7 -3.68 10.81 2.93
CA ARG A 7 -3.14 9.44 3.02
C ARG A 7 -3.90 8.59 4.03
N LEU A 8 -4.18 9.16 5.21
CA LEU A 8 -4.92 8.47 6.27
C LEU A 8 -6.38 8.23 5.86
N ALA A 9 -7.04 9.21 5.22
CA ALA A 9 -8.40 9.06 4.71
C ALA A 9 -8.50 7.96 3.64
N ALA A 10 -7.58 7.93 2.67
CA ALA A 10 -7.53 6.90 1.64
C ALA A 10 -7.34 5.50 2.26
N LEU A 11 -6.45 5.38 3.26
CA LEU A 11 -6.26 4.12 3.98
C LEU A 11 -7.51 3.71 4.77
N ALA A 12 -8.22 4.65 5.39
CA ALA A 12 -9.46 4.37 6.11
C ALA A 12 -10.56 3.85 5.16
N HIS A 13 -10.71 4.45 3.98
CA HIS A 13 -11.64 3.97 2.95
C HIS A 13 -11.28 2.56 2.48
N PHE A 14 -9.99 2.27 2.31
CA PHE A 14 -9.53 0.93 1.94
C PHE A 14 -9.80 -0.09 3.04
N LYS A 15 -9.42 0.20 4.29
CA LYS A 15 -9.63 -0.68 5.46
C LYS A 15 -11.11 -0.96 5.72
N SER A 16 -11.98 0.00 5.47
CA SER A 16 -13.44 -0.14 5.63
C SER A 16 -14.14 -0.74 4.40
N ASN A 17 -13.39 -1.21 3.40
CA ASN A 17 -13.90 -1.79 2.16
C ASN A 17 -14.76 -0.84 1.30
N HIS A 18 -14.76 0.47 1.60
CA HIS A 18 -15.36 1.49 0.73
C HIS A 18 -14.55 1.67 -0.55
N ALA A 19 -13.25 1.42 -0.49
CA ALA A 19 -12.37 1.30 -1.65
C ALA A 19 -11.79 -0.11 -1.68
N LYS A 20 -11.95 -0.81 -2.81
CA LYS A 20 -11.42 -2.18 -2.99
C LYS A 20 -9.96 -2.22 -3.43
N ILE A 21 -9.42 -1.10 -3.89
CA ILE A 21 -8.08 -1.00 -4.47
C ILE A 21 -7.36 0.17 -3.82
N LEU A 22 -6.12 -0.07 -3.38
CA LEU A 22 -5.21 0.95 -2.89
C LEU A 22 -4.01 1.05 -3.84
N ILE A 23 -3.81 2.23 -4.43
CA ILE A 23 -2.64 2.54 -5.26
C ILE A 23 -1.67 3.36 -4.43
N ALA A 24 -0.43 2.89 -4.30
CA ALA A 24 0.59 3.56 -3.50
C ALA A 24 1.98 3.43 -4.12
N THR A 25 2.84 4.39 -3.81
CA THR A 25 4.30 4.26 -3.96
C THR A 25 4.92 3.83 -2.64
N ASP A 26 6.17 3.37 -2.65
CA ASP A 26 6.84 2.94 -1.40
C ASP A 26 6.88 4.06 -0.36
N VAL A 27 7.06 5.31 -0.80
CA VAL A 27 7.03 6.49 0.08
C VAL A 27 5.65 6.69 0.70
N ALA A 28 4.59 6.51 -0.08
CA ALA A 28 3.22 6.65 0.40
C ALA A 28 2.80 5.51 1.36
N ALA A 29 3.45 4.35 1.30
CA ALA A 29 3.17 3.21 2.19
C ALA A 29 3.99 3.21 3.49
N ARG A 30 5.14 3.90 3.54
CA ARG A 30 5.98 3.97 4.76
C ARG A 30 5.21 4.61 5.93
N GLY A 31 5.23 3.92 7.07
CA GLY A 31 4.52 4.32 8.29
C GLY A 31 3.01 4.11 8.24
N LEU A 32 2.47 3.51 7.17
CA LEU A 32 1.08 3.11 7.11
C LEU A 32 0.96 1.62 7.45
N ASP A 33 0.09 1.34 8.41
CA ASP A 33 -0.36 -0.01 8.70
C ASP A 33 -1.40 -0.43 7.64
N ILE A 34 -0.93 -1.09 6.59
CA ILE A 34 -1.78 -1.65 5.54
C ILE A 34 -2.12 -3.10 5.92
N PRO A 35 -3.42 -3.47 5.97
CA PRO A 35 -3.83 -4.82 6.33
C PRO A 35 -3.35 -5.83 5.29
N THR A 36 -3.45 -7.12 5.61
CA THR A 36 -3.26 -8.19 4.63
C THR A 36 -4.25 -8.01 3.48
N VAL A 37 -3.78 -8.23 2.25
CA VAL A 37 -4.57 -8.14 1.02
C VAL A 37 -4.46 -9.44 0.22
N GLU A 38 -5.49 -9.75 -0.55
CA GLU A 38 -5.52 -10.96 -1.39
C GLU A 38 -4.54 -10.90 -2.56
N LEU A 39 -4.30 -9.70 -3.11
CA LEU A 39 -3.48 -9.50 -4.29
C LEU A 39 -2.61 -8.26 -4.18
N VAL A 40 -1.33 -8.41 -4.53
CA VAL A 40 -0.37 -7.32 -4.69
C VAL A 40 0.06 -7.25 -6.14
N ILE A 41 -0.12 -6.11 -6.79
CA ILE A 41 0.32 -5.86 -8.16
C ILE A 41 1.50 -4.88 -8.13
N ASN A 42 2.67 -5.34 -8.57
CA ASN A 42 3.83 -4.48 -8.79
C ASN A 42 3.74 -3.83 -10.17
N HIS A 43 3.18 -2.62 -10.28
CA HIS A 43 3.15 -1.89 -11.56
C HIS A 43 4.56 -1.60 -12.10
N ILE A 44 5.51 -1.35 -11.19
CA ILE A 44 6.94 -1.25 -11.50
C ILE A 44 7.67 -2.15 -10.52
N VAL A 45 8.49 -3.06 -11.05
CA VAL A 45 9.32 -3.95 -10.24
C VAL A 45 10.35 -3.10 -9.47
N PRO A 46 10.46 -3.25 -8.15
CA PRO A 46 11.41 -2.48 -7.37
C PRO A 46 12.84 -2.89 -7.69
N ASN A 47 13.76 -1.92 -7.67
CA ASN A 47 15.17 -2.16 -7.96
C ASN A 47 15.90 -2.87 -6.81
N VAL A 48 15.33 -2.85 -5.60
CA VAL A 48 15.92 -3.46 -4.40
C VAL A 48 15.09 -4.68 -3.98
N PRO A 49 15.68 -5.88 -3.89
CA PRO A 49 14.95 -7.10 -3.52
C PRO A 49 14.18 -7.01 -2.20
N LYS A 50 14.72 -6.28 -1.22
CA LYS A 50 14.05 -6.05 0.06
C LYS A 50 12.70 -5.34 -0.09
N GLU A 51 12.59 -4.39 -1.01
CA GLU A 51 11.34 -3.69 -1.27
C GLU A 51 10.31 -4.61 -1.93
N TYR A 52 10.75 -5.50 -2.83
CA TYR A 52 9.87 -6.53 -3.39
C TYR A 52 9.27 -7.39 -2.28
N ILE A 53 10.11 -7.93 -1.39
CA ILE A 53 9.68 -8.79 -0.27
C ILE A 53 8.70 -8.04 0.63
N HIS A 54 8.97 -6.78 0.97
CA HIS A 54 8.06 -5.96 1.78
C HIS A 54 6.71 -5.69 1.11
N ARG A 55 6.68 -5.54 -0.22
CA ARG A 55 5.44 -5.33 -0.99
C ARG A 55 4.62 -6.61 -1.04
N VAL A 56 5.22 -7.71 -1.49
CA VAL A 56 4.49 -8.98 -1.65
C VAL A 56 4.08 -9.57 -0.32
N GLY A 57 4.86 -9.40 0.75
CA GLY A 57 4.49 -9.86 2.10
C GLY A 57 3.24 -9.19 2.71
N ARG A 58 2.54 -8.33 1.96
CA ARG A 58 1.19 -7.88 2.29
C ARG A 58 0.12 -8.89 1.90
N ASN A 59 0.44 -9.89 1.08
CA ASN A 59 -0.35 -11.09 0.95
C ASN A 59 0.11 -12.15 1.96
N SER A 60 -0.81 -12.98 2.42
CA SER A 60 -0.55 -14.17 3.24
C SER A 60 -1.43 -15.29 2.72
#